data_AF-A7TL94-F1
#
_entry.id   AF-A7TL94-F1
#
_cell.length_a   1.000
_cell.length_b   1.000
_cell.length_c   1.000
_cell.angle_alpha   90.00
_cell.angle_beta   90.00
_cell.angle_gamma   90.00
#
_symmetry.space_group_name_H-M   'P 1'
#
loop_
_entity.id
_entity.type
_entity.pdbx_description
1 polymer ?
#
loop_
_entity_poly.entity_id
_entity_poly.type
_entity_poly.pdbx_seq_one_letter_code
_entity_poly.pdbx_strand_id
1 'polypeptide(L)'
;MGLLSIIRKQQIRDQEIRVLVLGLDNAGKSTIVSQLMRGGGNPNQEVDICCAPTIGFEINSVKINGKLINIWDVGGQDTLRPYWDNYFIGGGGGGRQMLVWCVDVSAVGRVRLRESIDELKKLVDAITNDDSAGDENGCRVLVVGNKVDLCEDDPGVVERELEHTLCTEIGTSCGDGPAPTAPATATATQLEMKVVTVSGITGYGISRLEAEIAG
;
A
#
# COMPACT_ATOMS: atom_id res chain seq x y z
N MET A 1 7.74 13.73 35.38
CA MET A 1 7.47 13.04 34.10
C MET A 1 8.31 11.76 34.07
N GLY A 2 7.73 10.61 34.43
CA GLY A 2 8.49 9.38 34.74
C GLY A 2 8.65 8.40 33.57
N LEU A 3 9.52 7.39 33.74
CA LEU A 3 9.85 6.33 32.77
C LEU A 3 8.60 5.61 32.20
N LEU A 4 7.56 5.40 33.01
CA LEU A 4 6.29 4.81 32.58
C LEU A 4 5.58 5.64 31.50
N SER A 5 5.71 6.97 31.53
CA SER A 5 5.15 7.84 30.47
C SER A 5 5.95 7.76 29.18
N ILE A 6 7.23 7.41 29.24
CA ILE A 6 8.10 7.20 28.09
C ILE A 6 7.81 5.84 27.46
N ILE A 7 7.76 4.76 28.26
CA ILE A 7 7.41 3.40 27.81
C ILE A 7 6.01 3.37 27.20
N ARG A 8 5.04 4.04 27.83
CA ARG A 8 3.66 4.11 27.31
C ARG A 8 3.56 4.93 26.03
N LYS A 9 4.33 6.02 25.89
CA LYS A 9 4.43 6.78 24.64
C LYS A 9 5.10 5.97 23.52
N GLN A 10 6.08 5.14 23.87
CA GLN A 10 6.74 4.25 22.92
C GLN A 10 5.80 3.12 22.48
N GLN A 11 5.09 2.46 23.40
CA GLN A 11 4.07 1.46 23.06
C GLN A 11 2.90 2.00 22.24
N ILE A 12 2.50 3.27 22.45
CA ILE A 12 1.47 3.92 21.62
C ILE A 12 2.01 4.21 20.22
N ARG A 13 3.27 4.63 20.09
CA ARG A 13 3.95 4.81 18.80
C ARG A 13 4.10 3.48 18.03
N ASP A 14 4.38 2.38 18.73
CA ASP A 14 4.47 1.04 18.13
C ASP A 14 3.11 0.56 17.57
N GLN A 15 1.99 1.21 17.93
CA GLN A 15 0.65 0.92 17.43
C GLN A 15 0.17 1.87 16.32
N GLU A 16 1.00 2.84 15.92
CA GLU A 16 0.69 3.77 14.83
C GLU A 16 1.32 3.31 13.51
N ILE A 17 0.47 3.12 12.49
CA ILE A 17 0.90 2.78 11.13
C ILE A 17 0.57 3.96 10.22
N ARG A 18 1.57 4.40 9.46
CA ARG A 18 1.40 5.37 8.39
C ARG A 18 1.26 4.64 7.06
N VAL A 19 0.11 4.78 6.42
CA VAL A 19 -0.17 4.20 5.10
C VAL A 19 -0.19 5.31 4.09
N LEU A 20 0.67 5.24 3.09
CA LEU A 20 0.68 6.13 1.93
C LEU A 20 -0.01 5.42 0.76
N VAL A 21 -1.13 5.95 0.28
CA VAL A 21 -1.89 5.36 -0.84
C VAL A 21 -1.55 6.11 -2.11
N LEU A 22 -0.80 5.45 -3.00
CA LEU A 22 -0.38 5.97 -4.31
C LEU A 22 -0.90 5.08 -5.44
N GLY A 23 -0.69 5.52 -6.68
CA GLY A 23 -1.16 4.86 -7.89
C GLY A 23 -1.73 5.87 -8.88
N LEU A 24 -1.92 5.43 -10.12
CA LEU A 24 -2.40 6.32 -11.19
C LEU A 24 -3.76 6.94 -10.87
N ASP A 25 -4.09 8.05 -11.53
CA ASP A 25 -5.44 8.61 -11.49
C ASP A 25 -6.47 7.55 -11.93
N ASN A 26 -7.69 7.66 -11.42
CA ASN A 26 -8.78 6.70 -11.67
C ASN A 26 -8.50 5.24 -11.24
N ALA A 27 -7.40 4.93 -10.56
CA ALA A 27 -7.17 3.59 -10.01
C ALA A 27 -8.17 3.22 -8.90
N GLY A 28 -8.83 4.21 -8.29
CA GLY A 28 -9.84 4.03 -7.24
C GLY A 28 -9.31 4.14 -5.81
N LYS A 29 -8.21 4.89 -5.62
CA LYS A 29 -7.56 5.13 -4.31
C LYS A 29 -8.54 5.63 -3.25
N SER A 30 -9.19 6.77 -3.50
CA SER A 30 -10.14 7.37 -2.57
C SER A 30 -11.34 6.47 -2.26
N THR A 31 -11.80 5.68 -3.24
CA THR A 31 -12.86 4.70 -3.05
C THR A 31 -12.42 3.57 -2.10
N ILE A 32 -11.20 3.06 -2.23
CA ILE A 32 -10.64 2.07 -1.29
C ILE A 32 -10.49 2.68 0.10
N VAL A 33 -10.01 3.92 0.21
CA VAL A 33 -9.89 4.61 1.50
C VAL A 33 -11.27 4.77 2.15
N SER A 34 -12.30 5.16 1.38
CA SER A 34 -13.69 5.22 1.86
C SER A 34 -14.18 3.86 2.39
N GLN A 35 -13.86 2.77 1.71
CA GLN A 35 -14.17 1.41 2.18
C GLN A 35 -13.46 1.04 3.48
N LEU A 36 -12.18 1.38 3.61
CA LEU A 36 -11.40 1.15 4.83
C LEU A 36 -11.94 1.95 6.01
N MET A 37 -12.44 3.17 5.78
CA MET A 37 -13.08 3.98 6.82
C MET A 37 -14.38 3.33 7.33
N ARG A 38 -15.17 2.72 6.43
CA ARG A 38 -16.39 1.99 6.78
C ARG A 38 -16.08 0.69 7.54
N GLY A 39 -15.17 -0.14 7.02
CA GLY A 39 -14.79 -1.44 7.61
C GLY A 39 -14.01 -1.32 8.92
N GLY A 40 -13.14 -0.30 9.01
CA GLY A 40 -12.22 -0.06 10.13
C GLY A 40 -12.79 0.70 11.33
N GLY A 41 -14.11 0.83 11.46
CA GLY A 41 -14.70 1.28 12.74
C GLY A 41 -15.93 2.18 12.68
N ASN A 42 -16.41 2.56 11.49
CA ASN A 42 -17.66 3.31 11.37
C ASN A 42 -18.65 2.61 10.42
N PRO A 43 -19.43 1.62 10.92
CA PRO A 43 -20.42 0.90 10.09
C PRO A 43 -21.55 1.81 9.57
N ASN A 44 -21.68 3.03 10.09
CA ASN A 44 -22.65 4.02 9.63
C ASN A 44 -22.08 4.96 8.55
N GLN A 45 -20.81 4.81 8.18
CA GLN A 45 -20.21 5.59 7.11
C GLN A 45 -20.61 4.99 5.76
N GLU A 46 -21.28 5.81 4.94
CA GLU A 46 -21.57 5.43 3.56
C GLU A 46 -20.27 5.39 2.74
N VAL A 47 -20.20 4.44 1.81
CA VAL A 47 -19.10 4.39 0.84
C VAL A 47 -19.37 5.44 -0.21
N ASP A 48 -18.43 6.35 -0.39
CA ASP A 48 -18.46 7.25 -1.53
C ASP A 48 -17.95 6.50 -2.76
N ILE A 49 -18.89 6.10 -3.61
CA ILE A 49 -18.60 5.41 -4.88
C ILE A 49 -18.30 6.46 -5.98
N CYS A 50 -18.66 7.73 -5.75
CA CYS A 50 -18.57 8.83 -6.71
C CYS A 50 -17.50 9.86 -6.31
N CYS A 51 -16.32 9.39 -5.92
CA CYS A 51 -15.22 10.27 -5.55
C CYS A 51 -14.77 11.15 -6.73
N ALA A 52 -14.71 12.46 -6.52
CA ALA A 52 -14.07 13.39 -7.46
C ALA A 52 -12.55 13.16 -7.49
N PRO A 53 -11.84 13.50 -8.58
CA PRO A 53 -10.39 13.41 -8.63
C PRO A 53 -9.74 14.23 -7.51
N THR A 54 -8.93 13.57 -6.68
CA THR A 54 -8.22 14.22 -5.56
C THR A 54 -7.22 15.25 -6.07
N ILE A 55 -7.31 16.47 -5.54
CA ILE A 55 -6.34 17.55 -5.77
C ILE A 55 -5.43 17.62 -4.55
N GLY A 56 -4.14 17.27 -4.70
CA GLY A 56 -3.20 17.23 -3.58
C GLY A 56 -3.29 15.93 -2.81
N PHE A 57 -3.66 15.99 -1.52
CA PHE A 57 -3.77 14.82 -0.65
C PHE A 57 -4.86 15.01 0.42
N GLU A 58 -5.36 13.89 0.94
CA GLU A 58 -6.28 13.82 2.07
C GLU A 58 -5.70 12.90 3.15
N ILE A 59 -5.92 13.23 4.43
CA ILE A 59 -5.47 12.41 5.56
C ILE A 59 -6.68 11.91 6.33
N ASN A 60 -6.78 10.58 6.45
CA ASN A 60 -7.83 9.90 7.18
C ASN A 60 -7.23 8.99 8.25
N SER A 61 -7.80 9.00 9.46
CA SER A 61 -7.34 8.16 10.57
C SER A 61 -8.41 7.13 10.95
N VAL A 62 -8.04 5.85 10.96
CA VAL A 62 -8.93 4.73 11.24
C VAL A 62 -8.30 3.75 12.23
N LYS A 63 -9.11 3.04 13.02
CA LYS A 63 -8.60 2.09 14.01
C LYS A 63 -8.93 0.65 13.61
N ILE A 64 -7.96 -0.04 12.99
CA ILE A 64 -8.11 -1.44 12.57
C ILE A 64 -7.33 -2.33 13.52
N ASN A 65 -7.96 -3.40 14.03
CA ASN A 65 -7.34 -4.40 14.90
C ASN A 65 -6.56 -3.80 16.09
N GLY A 66 -7.05 -2.70 16.66
CA GLY A 66 -6.42 -2.03 17.80
C GLY A 66 -5.30 -1.05 17.44
N LYS A 67 -4.80 -1.05 16.20
CA LYS A 67 -3.77 -0.14 15.71
C LYS A 67 -4.40 1.13 15.12
N LEU A 68 -3.74 2.28 15.31
CA LEU A 68 -4.16 3.54 14.70
C LEU A 68 -3.48 3.66 13.33
N ILE A 69 -4.26 3.70 12.27
CA ILE A 69 -3.77 3.78 10.91
C ILE A 69 -4.06 5.19 10.39
N ASN A 70 -3.00 5.88 9.98
CA ASN A 70 -3.06 7.19 9.35
C ASN A 70 -2.85 7.01 7.85
N ILE A 71 -3.93 7.11 7.08
CA ILE A 71 -3.97 6.92 5.64
C ILE A 71 -3.79 8.28 4.96
N TRP A 72 -2.80 8.37 4.08
CA TRP A 72 -2.53 9.51 3.23
C TRP A 72 -2.95 9.15 1.81
N ASP A 73 -4.12 9.63 1.37
CA ASP A 73 -4.61 9.47 0.00
C ASP A 73 -4.07 10.60 -0.87
N VAL A 74 -3.23 10.28 -1.86
CA VAL A 74 -2.58 11.30 -2.70
C VAL A 74 -3.13 11.24 -4.11
N GLY A 75 -3.34 12.41 -4.72
CA GLY A 75 -3.77 12.52 -6.11
C GLY A 75 -2.80 11.83 -7.09
N GLY A 76 -3.35 11.15 -8.09
CA GLY A 76 -2.57 10.37 -9.06
C GLY A 76 -2.48 10.97 -10.47
N GLN A 77 -2.96 12.20 -10.64
CA GLN A 77 -2.87 12.91 -11.92
C GLN A 77 -1.41 13.14 -12.28
N ASP A 78 -1.08 13.11 -13.57
CA ASP A 78 0.29 13.22 -14.09
C ASP A 78 1.05 14.43 -13.53
N THR A 79 0.35 15.55 -13.34
CA THR A 79 0.89 16.79 -12.79
C THR A 79 1.30 16.69 -11.31
N LEU A 80 0.77 15.71 -10.57
CA LEU A 80 1.01 15.50 -9.15
C LEU A 80 2.08 14.42 -8.87
N ARG A 81 2.29 13.49 -9.80
CA ARG A 81 3.22 12.35 -9.63
C ARG A 81 4.66 12.75 -9.27
N PRO A 82 5.25 13.84 -9.83
CA PRO A 82 6.59 14.28 -9.45
C PRO A 82 6.74 14.67 -7.97
N TYR A 83 5.64 14.85 -7.24
CA TYR A 83 5.65 15.21 -5.82
C TYR A 83 5.43 14.02 -4.88
N TRP A 84 5.23 12.79 -5.40
CA TRP A 84 4.97 11.62 -4.57
C TRP A 84 6.10 11.31 -3.57
N ASP A 85 7.35 11.54 -3.97
CA ASP A 85 8.51 11.32 -3.10
C ASP A 85 8.49 12.18 -1.84
N ASN A 86 7.86 13.36 -1.89
CA ASN A 86 7.78 14.27 -0.74
C ASN A 86 6.91 13.73 0.41
N TYR A 87 6.09 12.70 0.17
CA TYR A 87 5.24 12.10 1.21
C TYR A 87 5.92 10.94 1.96
N PHE A 88 7.08 10.49 1.47
CA PHE A 88 7.93 9.55 2.19
C PHE A 88 8.74 10.33 3.24
N ILE A 89 8.19 10.45 4.45
CA ILE A 89 8.90 11.10 5.57
C ILE A 89 9.80 10.07 6.24
N GLY A 90 11.11 10.22 6.07
CA GLY A 90 12.11 9.39 6.74
C GLY A 90 11.99 9.42 8.27
N GLY A 91 11.82 8.25 8.87
CA GLY A 91 12.42 7.76 10.13
C GLY A 91 12.32 8.54 11.45
N GLY A 92 11.84 9.79 11.51
CA GLY A 92 11.92 10.59 12.75
C GLY A 92 10.87 10.25 13.82
N GLY A 93 9.90 9.39 13.50
CA GLY A 93 8.64 9.24 14.25
C GLY A 93 8.42 7.92 14.99
N GLY A 94 9.26 6.89 14.79
CA GLY A 94 9.14 5.59 15.46
C GLY A 94 7.85 4.81 15.15
N GLY A 95 7.24 5.00 13.98
CA GLY A 95 6.05 4.26 13.53
C GLY A 95 6.32 3.54 12.20
N ARG A 96 5.59 2.45 11.93
CA ARG A 96 5.75 1.66 10.70
C ARG A 96 5.18 2.42 9.50
N GLN A 97 5.94 2.51 8.41
CA GLN A 97 5.47 3.06 7.14
C GLN A 97 5.16 1.94 6.15
N MET A 98 4.05 2.09 5.44
CA MET A 98 3.62 1.20 4.37
C MET A 98 3.20 2.01 3.15
N LEU A 99 3.68 1.59 1.98
CA LEU A 99 3.18 2.07 0.70
C LEU A 99 2.07 1.12 0.22
N VAL A 100 0.88 1.65 0.02
CA VAL A 100 -0.21 0.96 -0.69
C VAL A 100 -0.24 1.48 -2.12
N TRP A 101 0.08 0.62 -3.07
CA TRP A 101 0.08 0.95 -4.50
C TRP A 101 -1.18 0.42 -5.18
N CYS A 102 -2.10 1.32 -5.53
CA CYS A 102 -3.37 0.98 -6.16
C CYS A 102 -3.22 0.85 -7.69
N VAL A 103 -3.64 -0.30 -8.23
CA VAL A 103 -3.62 -0.63 -9.66
C VAL A 103 -5.05 -0.90 -10.11
N ASP A 104 -5.45 -0.39 -11.27
CA ASP A 104 -6.70 -0.79 -11.92
C ASP A 104 -6.49 -2.12 -12.67
N VAL A 105 -7.00 -3.23 -12.13
CA VAL A 105 -6.83 -4.56 -12.75
C VAL A 105 -7.74 -4.80 -13.96
N SER A 106 -8.78 -3.99 -14.15
CA SER A 106 -9.59 -4.06 -15.37
C SER A 106 -8.80 -3.59 -16.61
N ALA A 107 -7.66 -2.94 -16.38
CA ALA A 107 -6.72 -2.50 -17.40
C ALA A 107 -5.52 -3.44 -17.59
N VAL A 108 -5.56 -4.66 -17.02
CA VAL A 108 -4.52 -5.67 -17.23
C VAL A 108 -4.39 -5.96 -18.73
N GLY A 109 -3.15 -5.90 -19.25
CA GLY A 109 -2.84 -5.99 -20.67
C GLY A 109 -2.90 -4.68 -21.46
N ARG A 110 -3.23 -3.54 -20.83
CA ARG A 110 -3.25 -2.21 -21.48
C ARG A 110 -2.01 -1.38 -21.16
N VAL A 111 -1.76 -0.36 -21.98
CA VAL A 111 -0.68 0.63 -21.81
C VAL A 111 -0.66 1.25 -20.39
N ARG A 112 -1.84 1.39 -19.77
CA ARG A 112 -1.97 1.99 -18.44
C ARG A 112 -1.43 1.11 -17.30
N LEU A 113 -1.47 -0.22 -17.43
CA LEU A 113 -0.81 -1.10 -16.46
C LEU A 113 0.71 -0.92 -16.55
N ARG A 114 1.26 -0.84 -17.78
CA ARG A 114 2.68 -0.61 -18.00
C ARG A 114 3.14 0.70 -17.39
N GLU A 115 2.40 1.78 -17.66
CA GLU A 115 2.63 3.09 -17.04
C GLU A 115 2.62 3.00 -15.51
N SER A 116 1.67 2.28 -14.92
CA SER A 116 1.60 2.10 -13.47
C SER A 116 2.81 1.35 -12.92
N ILE A 117 3.30 0.32 -13.62
CA ILE A 117 4.47 -0.46 -13.19
C ILE A 117 5.73 0.41 -13.30
N ASP A 118 5.88 1.17 -14.39
CA ASP A 118 7.03 2.05 -14.59
C ASP A 118 7.09 3.15 -13.50
N GLU A 119 5.95 3.70 -13.07
CA GLU A 119 5.90 4.64 -11.94
C GLU A 119 6.21 3.96 -10.60
N LEU A 120 5.65 2.77 -10.33
CA LEU A 120 5.97 2.01 -9.12
C LEU A 120 7.46 1.70 -9.02
N LYS A 121 8.08 1.33 -10.14
CA LYS A 121 9.51 1.03 -10.22
C LYS A 121 10.37 2.23 -9.82
N LYS A 122 10.06 3.43 -10.32
CA LYS A 122 10.76 4.67 -9.92
C LYS A 122 10.70 4.89 -8.41
N LEU A 123 9.52 4.69 -7.81
CA LEU A 123 9.34 4.86 -6.37
C LEU A 123 10.09 3.80 -5.57
N VAL A 124 10.02 2.53 -5.96
CA VAL A 124 10.75 1.43 -5.31
C VAL A 124 12.25 1.67 -5.39
N ASP A 125 12.77 2.11 -6.54
CA ASP A 125 14.18 2.46 -6.72
C ASP A 125 14.57 3.65 -5.83
N ALA A 126 13.73 4.68 -5.73
CA ALA A 126 13.98 5.83 -4.86
C ALA A 126 14.00 5.43 -3.37
N ILE A 127 13.08 4.58 -2.93
CA ILE A 127 12.99 4.07 -1.55
C ILE A 127 14.18 3.17 -1.22
N THR A 128 14.61 2.32 -2.16
CA THR A 128 15.68 1.33 -1.92
C THR A 128 17.07 1.97 -1.93
N ASN A 129 17.27 3.03 -2.72
CA ASN A 129 18.54 3.76 -2.80
C ASN A 129 18.71 4.84 -1.72
N ASP A 130 17.68 5.11 -0.91
CA ASP A 130 17.81 6.02 0.23
C ASP A 130 18.53 5.32 1.39
N ASP A 131 19.86 5.51 1.46
CA ASP A 131 20.74 5.02 2.55
C ASP A 131 20.32 5.53 3.95
N SER A 132 19.40 6.50 4.04
CA SER A 132 18.80 6.97 5.29
C SER A 132 17.83 5.94 5.90
N ALA A 133 17.42 4.92 5.14
CA ALA A 133 16.62 3.79 5.58
C ALA A 133 17.43 2.72 6.33
N GLY A 134 18.47 3.12 7.07
CA GLY A 134 19.18 2.27 8.04
C GLY A 134 18.33 1.81 9.23
N ASP A 135 17.00 1.91 9.12
CA ASP A 135 16.05 1.51 10.13
C ASP A 135 15.56 0.09 9.80
N GLU A 136 15.56 -0.75 10.82
CA GLU A 136 15.06 -2.13 10.88
C GLU A 136 13.58 -2.32 10.47
N ASN A 137 12.92 -1.26 10.00
CA ASN A 137 11.51 -1.15 9.62
C ASN A 137 11.30 -0.78 8.14
N GLY A 138 12.15 -1.29 7.23
CA GLY A 138 12.09 -1.03 5.79
C GLY A 138 10.67 -0.89 5.21
N CYS A 139 10.49 0.02 4.26
CA CYS A 139 9.17 0.34 3.70
C CYS A 139 8.53 -0.90 3.07
N ARG A 140 7.40 -1.35 3.63
CA ARG A 140 6.62 -2.48 3.08
C ARG A 140 5.74 -1.97 1.96
N VAL A 141 5.74 -2.68 0.83
CA VAL A 141 4.91 -2.33 -0.32
C VAL A 141 3.77 -3.32 -0.47
N LEU A 142 2.55 -2.82 -0.42
CA LEU A 142 1.33 -3.58 -0.65
C LEU A 142 0.69 -3.11 -1.94
N VAL A 143 0.71 -3.95 -2.97
CA VAL A 143 0.03 -3.66 -4.23
C VAL A 143 -1.43 -4.10 -4.14
N VAL A 144 -2.34 -3.18 -4.41
CA VAL A 144 -3.78 -3.41 -4.36
C VAL A 144 -4.33 -3.38 -5.77
N GLY A 145 -4.72 -4.55 -6.27
CA GLY A 145 -5.38 -4.72 -7.56
C GLY A 145 -6.87 -4.43 -7.45
N ASN A 146 -7.28 -3.22 -7.80
CA ASN A 146 -8.65 -2.73 -7.66
C ASN A 146 -9.48 -2.91 -8.95
N LYS A 147 -10.81 -2.89 -8.79
CA LYS A 147 -11.81 -3.09 -9.85
C LYS A 147 -11.88 -4.52 -10.37
N VAL A 148 -11.62 -5.49 -9.48
CA VAL A 148 -11.72 -6.91 -9.82
C VAL A 148 -13.15 -7.33 -10.20
N ASP A 149 -14.15 -6.55 -9.79
CA ASP A 149 -15.55 -6.71 -10.22
C ASP A 149 -15.78 -6.49 -11.73
N LEU A 150 -14.83 -5.85 -12.42
CA LEU A 150 -14.86 -5.65 -13.86
C LEU A 150 -14.06 -6.72 -14.63
N CYS A 151 -13.39 -7.63 -13.94
CA CYS A 151 -12.65 -8.74 -14.54
C CYS A 151 -13.59 -9.92 -14.80
N GLU A 152 -13.36 -10.66 -15.90
CA GLU A 152 -14.08 -11.91 -16.18
C GLU A 152 -13.51 -13.09 -15.38
N ASP A 153 -12.20 -13.06 -15.16
CA ASP A 153 -11.49 -14.09 -14.42
C ASP A 153 -11.74 -14.02 -12.90
N ASP A 154 -11.55 -15.15 -12.23
CA ASP A 154 -11.62 -15.23 -10.77
C ASP A 154 -10.59 -14.28 -10.12
N PRO A 155 -10.94 -13.57 -9.03
CA PRO A 155 -10.01 -12.65 -8.36
C PRO A 155 -8.66 -13.26 -8.00
N GLY A 156 -8.59 -14.54 -7.64
CA GLY A 156 -7.34 -15.22 -7.31
C GLY A 156 -6.48 -15.55 -8.54
N VAL A 157 -7.06 -15.59 -9.74
CA VAL A 157 -6.30 -15.66 -11.00
C VAL A 157 -5.72 -14.29 -11.33
N VAL A 158 -6.53 -13.24 -11.26
CA VAL A 158 -6.10 -11.85 -11.50
C VAL A 158 -4.97 -11.43 -10.55
N GLU A 159 -5.07 -11.82 -9.27
CA GLU A 159 -4.03 -11.56 -8.27
C GLU A 159 -2.69 -12.19 -8.65
N ARG A 160 -2.70 -13.46 -9.05
CA ARG A 160 -1.49 -14.19 -9.45
C ARG A 160 -0.88 -13.66 -10.74
N GLU A 161 -1.70 -13.24 -11.70
CA GLU A 161 -1.22 -12.62 -12.94
C GLU A 161 -0.54 -11.27 -12.68
N LEU A 162 -1.16 -10.43 -11.83
CA LEU A 162 -0.58 -9.16 -11.42
C LEU A 162 0.75 -9.39 -10.66
N GLU A 163 0.77 -10.33 -9.72
CA GLU A 163 1.97 -10.70 -8.97
C GLU A 163 3.09 -11.18 -9.91
N HIS A 164 2.79 -12.09 -10.83
CA HIS A 164 3.76 -12.57 -11.82
C HIS A 164 4.32 -11.42 -12.68
N THR A 165 3.46 -10.50 -13.10
CA THR A 165 3.86 -9.33 -13.91
C THR A 165 4.80 -8.41 -13.11
N LEU A 166 4.48 -8.13 -11.85
CA LEU A 166 5.31 -7.31 -10.97
C LEU A 166 6.65 -7.99 -10.65
N CYS A 167 6.65 -9.28 -10.32
CA CYS A 167 7.86 -10.05 -10.06
C CYS A 167 8.78 -10.04 -11.32
N THR A 168 8.21 -10.09 -12.53
CA THR A 168 8.99 -10.05 -13.79
C THR A 168 9.60 -8.68 -14.08
N GLU A 169 8.87 -7.59 -13.84
CA GLU A 169 9.29 -6.23 -14.25
C GLU A 169 10.10 -5.48 -13.20
N ILE A 170 9.84 -5.77 -11.92
CA ILE A 170 10.44 -5.09 -10.75
C ILE A 170 11.47 -5.99 -10.06
N GLY A 171 11.39 -7.32 -10.21
CA GLY A 171 12.40 -8.25 -9.67
C GLY A 171 12.25 -8.60 -8.19
N THR A 172 11.02 -8.61 -7.66
CA THR A 172 10.73 -8.99 -6.26
C THR A 172 10.61 -10.51 -6.09
N SER A 173 11.00 -11.06 -4.94
CA SER A 173 10.72 -12.47 -4.61
C SER A 173 9.29 -12.62 -4.13
N CYS A 174 8.47 -13.33 -4.91
CA CYS A 174 7.10 -13.65 -4.55
C CYS A 174 7.11 -14.59 -3.30
N GLY A 175 6.60 -14.11 -2.16
CA GLY A 175 6.75 -14.76 -0.86
C GLY A 175 5.63 -15.74 -0.55
N ASP A 176 5.75 -16.99 -0.98
CA ASP A 176 4.89 -18.10 -0.51
C ASP A 176 5.57 -19.48 -0.65
N GLY A 177 6.79 -19.62 -0.11
CA GLY A 177 7.54 -20.90 -0.09
C GLY A 177 8.42 -21.08 1.15
N PRO A 178 8.71 -22.33 1.58
CA PRO A 178 9.53 -22.57 2.77
C PRO A 178 10.96 -22.09 2.53
N ALA A 179 11.54 -21.48 3.56
CA ALA A 179 12.83 -20.80 3.55
C ALA A 179 13.92 -21.58 2.78
N PRO A 180 14.69 -20.92 1.88
CA PRO A 180 15.75 -21.59 1.13
C PRO A 180 16.90 -21.97 2.07
N THR A 181 17.15 -23.28 2.16
CA THR A 181 18.30 -23.86 2.87
C THR A 181 19.53 -23.91 1.95
N ALA A 182 20.27 -22.80 1.80
CA ALA A 182 21.71 -22.77 1.48
C ALA A 182 22.21 -21.32 1.32
N PRO A 183 23.50 -21.02 1.63
CA PRO A 183 23.96 -19.64 1.80
C PRO A 183 24.43 -19.04 0.47
N ALA A 184 23.92 -17.87 0.13
CA ALA A 184 24.47 -17.05 -0.95
C ALA A 184 24.69 -15.61 -0.46
N THR A 185 25.95 -15.21 -0.55
CA THR A 185 26.52 -13.90 -0.23
C THR A 185 25.93 -12.81 -1.12
N ALA A 186 25.03 -11.99 -0.58
CA ALA A 186 24.82 -10.56 -0.89
C ALA A 186 23.60 -10.08 -0.08
N THR A 187 23.82 -9.35 1.01
CA THR A 187 22.77 -8.65 1.76
C THR A 187 22.31 -7.43 0.97
N ALA A 188 21.46 -7.64 -0.04
CA ALA A 188 20.57 -6.61 -0.54
C ALA A 188 19.27 -6.73 0.26
N THR A 189 18.85 -5.66 0.92
CA THR A 189 17.60 -5.58 1.68
C THR A 189 16.44 -5.86 0.72
N GLN A 190 15.89 -7.05 0.77
CA GLN A 190 14.86 -7.48 -0.17
C GLN A 190 13.53 -6.84 0.24
N LEU A 191 13.01 -5.95 -0.62
CA LEU A 191 11.74 -5.26 -0.39
C LEU A 191 10.57 -6.27 -0.44
N GLU A 192 9.84 -6.41 0.68
CA GLU A 192 8.66 -7.26 0.77
C GLU A 192 7.51 -6.60 0.01
N MET A 193 7.15 -7.18 -1.14
CA MET A 193 6.00 -6.77 -1.95
C MET A 193 4.93 -7.86 -1.89
N LYS A 194 3.71 -7.48 -1.47
CA LYS A 194 2.53 -8.36 -1.50
C LYS A 194 1.47 -7.81 -2.44
N VAL A 195 0.63 -8.70 -2.98
CA VAL A 195 -0.50 -8.33 -3.83
C VAL A 195 -1.81 -8.76 -3.17
N VAL A 196 -2.82 -7.88 -3.21
CA VAL A 196 -4.19 -8.19 -2.80
C VAL A 196 -5.15 -7.62 -3.83
N THR A 197 -6.08 -8.44 -4.31
CA THR A 197 -7.18 -7.96 -5.17
C THR A 197 -8.38 -7.48 -4.36
N VAL A 198 -8.97 -6.37 -4.78
CA VAL A 198 -10.14 -5.76 -4.14
C VAL A 198 -11.12 -5.22 -5.17
N SER A 199 -12.34 -4.99 -4.73
CA SER A 199 -13.30 -4.14 -5.44
C SER A 199 -13.72 -3.01 -4.52
N GLY A 200 -13.27 -1.80 -4.85
CA GLY A 200 -13.62 -0.59 -4.10
C GLY A 200 -15.12 -0.30 -4.07
N ILE A 201 -15.89 -0.75 -5.06
CA ILE A 201 -17.34 -0.48 -5.11
C ILE A 201 -18.15 -1.54 -4.35
N THR A 202 -17.77 -2.82 -4.44
CA THR A 202 -18.52 -3.90 -3.77
C THR A 202 -18.04 -4.14 -2.34
N GLY A 203 -16.79 -3.77 -2.03
CA GLY A 203 -16.13 -4.07 -0.76
C GLY A 203 -15.46 -5.46 -0.72
N TYR A 204 -15.46 -6.22 -1.83
CA TYR A 204 -14.70 -7.46 -1.92
C TYR A 204 -13.21 -7.23 -1.60
N GLY A 205 -12.62 -8.14 -0.81
CA GLY A 205 -11.20 -8.11 -0.46
C GLY A 205 -10.79 -7.09 0.60
N ILE A 206 -11.68 -6.18 1.01
CA ILE A 206 -11.34 -5.10 1.97
C ILE A 206 -10.90 -5.65 3.34
N SER A 207 -11.57 -6.65 3.89
CA SER A 207 -11.15 -7.25 5.17
C SER A 207 -9.77 -7.93 5.10
N ARG A 208 -9.38 -8.45 3.93
CA ARG A 208 -8.02 -8.99 3.71
C ARG A 208 -7.00 -7.85 3.62
N LEU A 209 -7.35 -6.76 2.94
CA LEU A 209 -6.54 -5.54 2.90
C LEU A 209 -6.33 -4.96 4.31
N GLU A 210 -7.38 -4.89 5.13
CA GLU A 210 -7.31 -4.48 6.53
C GLU A 210 -6.35 -5.36 7.35
N ALA A 211 -6.42 -6.67 7.16
CA ALA A 211 -5.54 -7.63 7.82
C ALA A 211 -4.07 -7.46 7.41
N GLU A 212 -3.79 -7.20 6.12
CA GLU A 212 -2.42 -6.97 5.63
C GLU A 212 -1.86 -5.62 6.10
N ILE A 213 -2.68 -4.57 6.15
CA ILE A 213 -2.27 -3.26 6.68
C ILE A 213 -2.00 -3.36 8.19
N ALA A 214 -2.84 -4.06 8.92
CA ALA A 214 -2.72 -4.18 10.37
C ALA A 214 -1.77 -5.29 10.84
N GLY A 215 -1.32 -6.18 9.96
CA GLY A 215 -0.33 -7.24 10.25
C GLY A 215 1.07 -6.69 10.33
#